data_AF-A0A318CMH2-F1
#
_entry.id   AF-A0A318CMH2-F1
#
_cell.length_a   1.000
_cell.length_b   1.000
_cell.length_c   1.000
_cell.angle_alpha   90.00
_cell.angle_beta   90.00
_cell.angle_gamma   90.00
#
_symmetry.space_group_name_H-M   'P 1'
#
loop_
_entity.id
_entity.type
_entity.pdbx_description
1 polymer ?
#
loop_
_entity_poly.entity_id
_entity_poly.type
_entity_poly.pdbx_seq_one_letter_code
_entity_poly.pdbx_strand_id
1 'polypeptide(L)'
;MDPHTTQKQGRSCRECHQDPRALGLGQGNFSFGPDGWKFTSSLSGPSASLDIDHPLDAFVDIKGRSLVSTSRTGLRPFNSHELDKILYVGLCLPCHTNFDDPVMRNWIPGKSHPPCHYAGFAGKHTSRQVKSSLHLK
;
A
#
# COMPACT_ATOMS: atom_id res chain seq x y z
N MET A 1 -0.10 12.60 18.23
CA MET A 1 -0.45 12.53 16.80
C MET A 1 -1.25 13.79 16.50
N ASP A 2 -0.69 14.72 15.73
CA ASP A 2 -1.38 15.99 15.44
C ASP A 2 -2.59 15.78 14.52
N PRO A 3 -3.73 16.47 14.78
CA PRO A 3 -4.88 16.42 13.90
C PRO A 3 -4.50 16.86 12.49
N HIS A 4 -4.92 16.10 11.48
CA HIS A 4 -4.59 16.34 10.08
C HIS A 4 -5.14 17.66 9.51
N THR A 5 -5.96 18.40 10.26
CA THR A 5 -6.60 19.67 9.85
C THR A 5 -6.13 20.91 10.61
N THR A 6 -5.32 20.79 11.66
CA THR A 6 -4.87 21.93 12.50
C THR A 6 -3.41 22.29 12.29
N GLN A 7 -2.71 21.58 11.41
CA GLN A 7 -1.28 21.76 11.14
C GLN A 7 -1.04 22.81 10.03
N LYS A 8 0.00 23.65 10.21
CA LYS A 8 0.40 24.71 9.26
C LYS A 8 0.86 24.17 7.90
N GLN A 9 1.36 22.94 7.89
CA GLN A 9 1.86 22.26 6.70
C GLN A 9 1.14 20.92 6.57
N GLY A 10 0.91 20.45 5.34
CA GLY A 10 0.40 19.11 5.09
C GLY A 10 1.40 18.04 5.54
N ARG A 11 0.92 16.82 5.78
CA ARG A 11 1.79 15.67 6.04
C ARG A 11 2.63 15.35 4.80
N SER A 12 3.80 14.77 5.02
CA SER A 12 4.64 14.31 3.92
C SER A 12 3.97 13.14 3.18
N CYS A 13 4.32 12.94 1.91
CA CYS A 13 3.80 11.82 1.13
C CYS A 13 4.06 10.48 1.83
N ARG A 14 5.22 10.30 2.46
CA ARG A 14 5.60 9.05 3.15
C ARG A 14 4.70 8.76 4.35
N GLU A 15 4.26 9.78 5.08
CA GLU A 15 3.38 9.61 6.24
C GLU A 15 1.97 9.13 5.88
N CYS A 16 1.56 9.26 4.61
CA CYS A 16 0.29 8.70 4.14
C CYS A 16 0.48 7.39 3.37
N HIS A 17 1.56 7.27 2.59
CA HIS A 17 1.78 6.13 1.69
C HIS A 17 2.58 4.96 2.29
N GLN A 18 3.26 5.17 3.41
CA GLN A 18 4.11 4.15 4.05
C GLN A 18 3.82 3.96 5.54
N ASP A 19 2.90 4.73 6.14
CA ASP A 19 2.51 4.54 7.54
C ASP A 19 1.25 3.66 7.65
N PRO A 20 1.33 2.49 8.30
CA PRO A 20 0.19 1.58 8.41
C PRO A 20 -0.99 2.18 9.20
N ARG A 21 -0.72 3.08 10.15
CA ARG A 21 -1.79 3.75 10.91
C ARG A 21 -2.58 4.70 10.03
N ALA A 22 -1.91 5.48 9.18
CA ALA A 22 -2.58 6.34 8.20
C ALA A 22 -3.47 5.56 7.22
N LEU A 23 -3.11 4.31 6.90
CA LEU A 23 -3.89 3.41 6.04
C LEU A 23 -5.00 2.64 6.78
N GLY A 24 -5.10 2.80 8.10
CA GLY A 24 -6.09 2.11 8.92
C GLY A 24 -5.74 0.65 9.25
N LEU A 25 -4.49 0.23 9.02
CA LEU A 25 -4.03 -1.14 9.31
C LEU A 25 -3.56 -1.31 10.77
N GLY A 26 -3.48 -0.21 11.52
CA GLY A 26 -2.99 -0.16 12.89
C GLY A 26 -1.47 0.01 12.96
N GLN A 27 -0.91 -0.10 14.16
CA GLN A 27 0.53 0.01 14.39
C GLN A 27 1.23 -1.28 13.99
N GLY A 28 2.26 -1.17 13.15
CA GLY A 28 2.99 -2.33 12.65
C GLY A 28 4.00 -1.96 11.57
N ASN A 29 4.37 -2.95 10.76
CA ASN A 29 5.28 -2.77 9.64
C ASN A 29 4.81 -3.58 8.42
N PHE A 30 5.20 -3.11 7.23
CA PHE A 30 4.95 -3.78 5.96
C PHE A 30 6.18 -4.50 5.44
N SER A 31 5.96 -5.61 4.74
CA SER A 31 6.94 -6.21 3.85
C SER A 31 6.32 -6.48 2.50
N PHE A 32 7.10 -6.31 1.43
CA PHE A 32 6.70 -6.67 0.08
C PHE A 32 7.53 -7.86 -0.37
N GLY A 33 6.86 -8.93 -0.81
CA GLY A 33 7.51 -10.15 -1.27
C GLY A 33 6.79 -10.76 -2.49
N PRO A 34 7.15 -11.99 -2.88
CA PRO A 34 6.57 -12.68 -4.04
C PRO A 34 5.04 -12.80 -3.98
N ASP A 35 4.49 -12.95 -2.77
CA ASP A 35 3.05 -13.09 -2.53
C ASP A 35 2.32 -11.73 -2.37
N GLY A 36 3.01 -10.62 -2.62
CA GLY A 36 2.50 -9.26 -2.41
C GLY A 36 2.77 -8.70 -1.02
N TRP A 37 1.91 -7.76 -0.61
CA TRP A 37 2.03 -7.06 0.66
C TRP A 37 1.68 -7.94 1.86
N LYS A 38 2.54 -7.93 2.87
CA LYS A 38 2.32 -8.55 4.18
C LYS A 38 2.42 -7.49 5.25
N PHE A 39 1.44 -7.47 6.15
CA PHE A 39 1.44 -6.59 7.32
C PHE A 39 1.66 -7.41 8.58
N THR A 40 2.48 -6.88 9.49
CA THR A 40 2.71 -7.45 10.81
C THR A 40 2.42 -6.38 11.84
N SER A 41 1.38 -6.58 12.66
CA SER A 41 1.03 -5.63 13.71
C SER A 41 2.01 -5.74 14.89
N SER A 42 2.40 -4.59 15.44
CA SER A 42 3.18 -4.50 16.67
C SER A 42 2.33 -4.70 17.93
N LEU A 43 1.00 -4.70 17.78
CA LEU A 43 0.04 -4.91 18.86
C LEU A 43 -0.58 -6.32 18.79
N SER A 44 -0.01 -7.22 17.99
CA SER A 44 -0.37 -8.64 17.96
C SER A 44 -0.04 -9.29 19.31
N GLY A 45 -1.01 -9.33 20.20
CA GLY A 45 -0.95 -9.84 21.57
C GLY A 45 -2.38 -10.06 22.08
N PRO A 46 -2.59 -10.81 23.18
CA PRO A 46 -3.84 -11.51 23.45
C PRO A 46 -5.01 -10.56 23.67
N SER A 47 -5.73 -10.29 22.59
CA SER A 47 -7.18 -10.18 22.59
C SER A 47 -7.86 -11.55 22.81
N ALA A 48 -7.12 -12.59 23.17
CA ALA A 48 -7.68 -13.88 23.60
C ALA A 48 -8.66 -13.73 24.79
N SER A 49 -8.46 -12.72 25.64
CA SER A 49 -9.42 -12.36 26.69
C SER A 49 -10.70 -11.71 26.16
N LEU A 50 -10.68 -11.22 24.92
CA LEU A 50 -11.78 -10.51 24.24
C LEU A 50 -12.33 -11.27 23.03
N ASP A 51 -11.75 -12.42 22.67
CA ASP A 51 -12.07 -13.23 21.48
C ASP A 51 -12.02 -12.44 20.14
N ILE A 52 -11.06 -11.51 20.00
CA ILE A 52 -10.89 -10.68 18.79
C ILE A 52 -9.67 -11.12 17.98
N ASP A 53 -9.85 -11.50 16.72
CA ASP A 53 -8.79 -12.05 15.83
C ASP A 53 -7.93 -10.96 15.14
N HIS A 54 -8.04 -9.69 15.53
CA HIS A 54 -7.35 -8.57 14.89
C HIS A 54 -6.91 -7.48 15.88
N PRO A 55 -5.93 -6.63 15.51
CA PRO A 55 -5.50 -5.52 16.36
C PRO A 55 -6.64 -4.52 16.61
N LEU A 56 -6.76 -4.04 17.85
CA LEU A 56 -7.83 -3.12 18.26
C LEU A 56 -7.72 -1.73 17.62
N ASP A 57 -6.55 -1.38 17.11
CA ASP A 57 -6.28 -0.12 16.43
C ASP A 57 -6.38 -0.23 14.90
N ALA A 58 -6.76 -1.40 14.38
CA ALA A 58 -6.95 -1.63 12.96
C ALA A 58 -8.42 -1.39 12.55
N PHE A 59 -8.61 -0.59 11.52
CA PHE A 59 -9.89 -0.33 10.86
C PHE A 59 -10.12 -1.30 9.70
N VAL A 60 -9.03 -1.78 9.08
CA VAL A 60 -9.04 -2.69 7.93
C VAL A 60 -7.87 -3.66 8.06
N ASP A 61 -7.97 -4.83 7.43
CA ASP A 61 -6.81 -5.71 7.24
C ASP A 61 -6.13 -5.51 5.87
N ILE A 62 -4.95 -6.13 5.68
CA ILE A 62 -4.18 -6.00 4.44
C ILE A 62 -4.91 -6.56 3.20
N LYS A 63 -5.96 -7.37 3.40
CA LYS A 63 -6.84 -7.89 2.34
C LYS A 63 -8.01 -6.95 2.04
N GLY A 64 -8.09 -5.79 2.70
CA GLY A 64 -9.15 -4.81 2.51
C GLY A 64 -10.48 -5.15 3.20
N ARG A 65 -10.48 -6.10 4.14
CA ARG A 65 -11.69 -6.42 4.93
C ARG A 65 -11.85 -5.37 6.03
N SER A 66 -13.03 -4.76 6.10
CA SER A 66 -13.38 -3.82 7.17
C SER A 66 -13.46 -4.56 8.51
N LEU A 67 -12.76 -4.05 9.52
CA LEU A 67 -12.76 -4.59 10.88
C LEU A 67 -13.69 -3.81 11.81
N VAL A 68 -14.07 -2.59 11.41
CA VAL A 68 -14.97 -1.71 12.16
C VAL A 68 -16.18 -1.28 11.32
N SER A 69 -17.24 -0.88 12.00
CA SER A 69 -18.41 -0.23 11.40
C SER A 69 -18.34 1.28 11.63
N THR A 70 -18.77 2.06 10.63
CA THR A 70 -18.84 3.53 10.74
C THR A 70 -20.28 3.98 10.93
N SER A 71 -20.49 5.03 11.72
CA SER A 71 -21.84 5.57 12.01
C SER A 71 -22.50 6.29 10.83
N ARG A 72 -21.71 6.78 9.87
CA ARG A 72 -22.20 7.52 8.69
C ARG A 72 -22.21 6.65 7.45
N THR A 73 -23.34 6.65 6.74
CA THR A 73 -23.50 5.95 5.46
C THR A 73 -22.44 6.39 4.45
N GLY A 74 -21.80 5.42 3.79
CA GLY A 74 -20.80 5.64 2.75
C GLY A 74 -19.37 5.82 3.27
N LEU A 75 -19.15 5.92 4.59
CA LEU A 75 -17.80 5.81 5.14
C LEU A 75 -17.38 4.33 5.15
N ARG A 76 -16.16 4.07 4.71
CA ARG A 76 -15.53 2.75 4.79
C ARG A 76 -14.01 2.90 4.83
N PRO A 77 -13.28 1.92 5.36
CA PRO A 77 -11.86 1.81 5.14
C PRO A 77 -11.52 1.56 3.67
N PHE A 78 -10.23 1.65 3.33
CA PHE A 78 -9.73 1.32 1.99
C PHE A 78 -9.99 -0.15 1.66
N ASN A 79 -10.31 -0.45 0.40
CA ASN A 79 -10.33 -1.82 -0.08
C ASN A 79 -8.93 -2.28 -0.51
N SER A 80 -8.76 -3.55 -0.84
CA SER A 80 -7.46 -4.12 -1.23
C SER A 80 -6.83 -3.43 -2.44
N HIS A 81 -7.64 -3.02 -3.42
CA HIS A 81 -7.15 -2.33 -4.63
C HIS A 81 -6.64 -0.93 -4.33
N GLU A 82 -7.29 -0.22 -3.41
CA GLU A 82 -6.87 1.10 -2.96
C GLU A 82 -5.59 1.01 -2.13
N LEU A 83 -5.56 0.08 -1.15
CA LEU A 83 -4.38 -0.17 -0.32
C LEU A 83 -3.15 -0.49 -1.19
N ASP A 84 -3.30 -1.39 -2.15
CA ASP A 84 -2.21 -1.78 -3.04
C ASP A 84 -1.66 -0.59 -3.84
N LYS A 85 -2.54 0.23 -4.44
CA LYS A 85 -2.10 1.43 -5.17
C LYS A 85 -1.37 2.44 -4.28
N ILE A 86 -1.87 2.66 -3.07
CA ILE A 86 -1.28 3.62 -2.13
C ILE A 86 0.12 3.13 -1.70
N LEU A 87 0.22 1.86 -1.29
CA LEU A 87 1.47 1.23 -0.87
C LEU A 87 2.47 1.12 -2.03
N TYR A 88 2.00 0.91 -3.25
CA TYR A 88 2.83 0.87 -4.45
C TYR A 88 3.56 2.21 -4.68
N VAL A 89 2.85 3.33 -4.61
CA VAL A 89 3.49 4.67 -4.64
C VAL A 89 4.46 4.83 -3.47
N GLY A 90 4.14 4.24 -2.32
CA GLY A 90 5.03 4.15 -1.17
C GLY A 90 6.41 3.60 -1.50
N LEU A 91 6.57 2.68 -2.45
CA LEU A 91 7.88 2.14 -2.85
C LEU A 91 8.76 3.17 -3.58
N CYS A 92 8.17 4.15 -4.25
CA CYS A 92 8.88 5.16 -5.03
C CYS A 92 9.39 6.32 -4.16
N LEU A 93 8.66 6.64 -3.09
CA LEU A 93 8.88 7.83 -2.25
C LEU A 93 10.23 7.92 -1.51
N PRO A 94 10.97 6.82 -1.21
CA PRO A 94 12.32 6.94 -0.68
C PRO A 94 13.30 7.65 -1.63
N CYS A 95 13.06 7.57 -2.95
CA CYS A 95 13.90 8.20 -3.98
C CYS A 95 13.22 9.40 -4.63
N HIS A 96 11.90 9.35 -4.83
CA HIS A 96 11.11 10.40 -5.50
C HIS A 96 10.23 11.15 -4.51
N THR A 97 10.83 12.06 -3.74
CA THR A 97 10.15 12.79 -2.65
C THR A 97 9.37 14.02 -3.12
N ASN A 98 9.70 14.56 -4.30
CA ASN A 98 9.08 15.75 -4.87
C ASN A 98 7.91 15.38 -5.76
N PHE A 99 6.79 16.09 -5.61
CA PHE A 99 5.59 15.87 -6.44
C PHE A 99 5.83 16.15 -7.93
N ASP A 100 6.77 17.06 -8.23
CA ASP A 100 7.10 17.46 -9.59
C ASP A 100 8.01 16.48 -10.33
N ASP A 101 8.43 15.41 -9.67
CA ASP A 101 9.27 14.38 -10.29
C ASP A 101 8.57 13.76 -11.51
N PRO A 102 9.27 13.60 -12.65
CA PRO A 102 8.70 12.97 -13.85
C PRO A 102 8.10 11.59 -13.60
N VAL A 103 8.65 10.81 -12.67
CA VAL A 103 8.10 9.50 -12.29
C VAL A 103 6.71 9.66 -11.68
N MET A 104 6.52 10.67 -10.83
CA MET A 104 5.24 10.93 -10.17
C MET A 104 4.21 11.53 -11.14
N ARG A 105 4.63 12.48 -11.98
CA ARG A 105 3.74 13.14 -12.95
C ARG A 105 3.25 12.22 -14.07
N ASN A 106 4.10 11.31 -14.53
CA ASN A 106 3.79 10.41 -15.64
C ASN A 106 3.37 9.01 -15.17
N TRP A 107 3.17 8.81 -13.87
CA TRP A 107 2.74 7.53 -13.35
C TRP A 107 1.28 7.25 -13.76
N ILE A 108 1.07 6.10 -14.39
CA ILE A 108 -0.24 5.59 -14.73
C ILE A 108 -0.49 4.31 -13.93
N PRO A 109 -1.48 4.29 -13.02
CA PRO A 109 -1.85 3.08 -12.28
C PRO A 109 -2.07 1.89 -13.21
N GLY A 110 -1.36 0.79 -12.99
CA GLY A 110 -1.49 -0.46 -13.74
C GLY A 110 -0.70 -0.56 -15.06
N LYS A 111 0.15 0.42 -15.40
CA LYS A 111 0.99 0.40 -16.61
C LYS A 111 2.50 0.58 -16.36
N SER A 112 2.94 0.46 -15.11
CA SER A 112 4.35 0.67 -14.73
C SER A 112 5.28 -0.47 -15.18
N HIS A 113 6.53 -0.10 -15.49
CA HIS A 113 7.57 -1.02 -15.98
C HIS A 113 8.11 -1.91 -14.84
N PRO A 114 8.59 -3.14 -15.13
CA PRO A 114 9.25 -4.02 -14.17
C PRO A 114 10.39 -3.33 -13.38
N PRO A 115 10.70 -3.80 -12.15
CA PRO A 115 10.69 -5.21 -11.72
C PRO A 115 9.34 -5.75 -11.23
N CYS A 116 8.32 -4.91 -11.10
CA CYS A 116 7.04 -5.29 -10.50
C CYS A 116 5.88 -5.02 -11.45
N HIS A 117 5.51 -6.00 -12.28
CA HIS A 117 4.12 -6.09 -12.72
C HIS A 117 3.29 -6.25 -11.44
N TYR A 118 2.28 -5.39 -11.23
CA TYR A 118 1.27 -5.61 -10.21
C TYR A 118 0.64 -7.00 -10.43
N ALA A 119 1.07 -7.98 -9.64
CA ALA A 119 0.65 -9.38 -9.74
C ALA A 119 -0.73 -9.58 -9.10
N GLY A 120 -1.71 -8.80 -9.54
CA GLY A 120 -3.08 -8.85 -9.02
C GLY A 120 -4.17 -8.79 -10.09
N PHE A 121 -3.84 -8.54 -11.35
CA PHE A 121 -4.81 -8.64 -12.44
C PHE A 121 -4.19 -9.37 -13.63
N ALA A 122 -4.64 -10.60 -13.86
CA ALA A 122 -4.38 -11.36 -15.05
C ALA A 122 -5.00 -10.68 -16.28
N GLY A 123 -4.36 -9.62 -16.78
CA GLY A 123 -4.32 -9.34 -18.21
C GLY A 123 -3.30 -10.29 -18.80
N LYS A 124 -3.76 -11.37 -19.45
CA LYS A 124 -2.90 -12.34 -20.15
C LYS A 124 -1.85 -11.61 -21.00
N HIS A 125 -0.61 -11.61 -20.56
CA HIS A 125 0.51 -11.21 -21.40
C HIS A 125 1.53 -12.34 -21.42
N THR A 126 1.43 -13.12 -22.49
CA THR A 126 2.46 -14.05 -22.94
C THR A 126 3.79 -13.30 -22.94
N SER A 127 4.80 -13.82 -22.24
CA SER A 127 6.14 -13.25 -22.32
C SER A 127 6.62 -13.38 -23.76
N ARG A 128 6.67 -12.26 -24.49
CA ARG A 128 7.37 -12.24 -25.76
C ARG A 128 8.85 -12.19 -25.41
N GLN A 129 9.47 -13.37 -25.41
CA GLN A 129 10.92 -13.56 -25.34
C GLN A 129 11.58 -12.57 -26.31
N VAL A 130 12.30 -11.58 -25.77
CA VAL A 130 13.20 -10.75 -26.55
C VAL A 130 14.40 -11.64 -26.87
N LYS A 131 14.47 -12.14 -28.11
CA LYS A 131 15.65 -12.82 -28.62
C LYS A 131 16.82 -11.83 -28.57
N SER A 132 17.79 -12.09 -27.70
CA SER A 132 19.09 -11.44 -27.72
C SER A 132 19.81 -11.84 -29.02
N SER A 133 19.97 -10.89 -29.95
CA SER A 133 20.87 -11.06 -31.09
C SER A 133 22.31 -11.02 -30.57
N LEU A 134 22.98 -12.18 -30.58
CA LEU A 134 24.44 -12.24 -30.55
C LEU A 134 25.00 -11.38 -31.69
N HIS A 135 25.76 -10.35 -31.34
CA HIS A 135 26.78 -9.76 -32.21
C HIS A 135 28.09 -9.84 -31.45
N LEU A 136 28.93 -10.81 -31.79
CA LEU A 136 30.36 -10.70 -31.58
C LEU A 136 31.05 -10.99 -32.92
N LYS A 137 31.94 -10.07 -33.28
CA LYS A 137 32.87 -10.11 -34.40
C LYS A 137 33.83 -11.29 -34.30
#